data_AF-A0A8J4H7F4-F1
#
_entry.id   AF-A0A8J4H7F4-F1
#
_cell.length_a   1.000
_cell.length_b   1.000
_cell.length_c   1.000
_cell.angle_alpha   90.00
_cell.angle_beta   90.00
_cell.angle_gamma   90.00
#
_symmetry.space_group_name_H-M   'P 1'
#
loop_
_entity.id
_entity.type
_entity.pdbx_description
1 polymer ?
#
loop_
_entity_poly.entity_id
_entity_poly.type
_entity_poly.pdbx_seq_one_letter_code
_entity_poly.pdbx_strand_id
1 'polypeptide(L)'
;MNQHSAWRKLGPCITCLLLIIALLSGCGTDQQGGTMDYKEVKSMVVDILKTEEGKKAIQEVQQEEEQKNTQGQSEMKIMQMLKSEDGQQIQMAVKEVLTDPSYPKVLEQMMTDPKFAGEFAKAVQKENEKLHKDLMKDPEYQTMLLEVMNNQEYKDLMLDVLKGKEYRQQTMTVMQEALENPLFRLELMELMKKVMEEESKPKKEQSGGGESGGGGGGESGGGGGGGAGGS
;
A
#
# COMPACT_ATOMS: atom_id res chain seq x y z
N MET A 1 69.17 0.77 -46.21
CA MET A 1 69.54 2.13 -45.75
C MET A 1 68.33 3.03 -45.94
N ASN A 2 67.66 3.55 -44.91
CA ASN A 2 68.08 4.73 -44.15
C ASN A 2 67.29 4.83 -42.82
N GLN A 3 67.97 4.55 -41.70
CA GLN A 3 67.50 4.82 -40.32
C GLN A 3 68.13 6.13 -39.77
N HIS A 4 68.37 7.14 -40.63
CA HIS A 4 69.15 8.34 -40.26
C HIS A 4 68.38 9.67 -40.31
N SER A 5 67.12 9.72 -40.74
CA SER A 5 66.37 10.99 -40.87
C SER A 5 65.44 11.32 -39.70
N ALA A 6 65.13 10.37 -38.80
CA ALA A 6 64.22 10.60 -37.68
C ALA A 6 64.84 11.39 -36.51
N TRP A 7 66.18 11.39 -36.38
CA TRP A 7 66.89 11.97 -35.23
C TRP A 7 67.11 13.49 -35.30
N ARG A 8 66.81 14.15 -36.42
CA ARG A 8 66.99 15.62 -36.56
C ARG A 8 65.78 16.46 -36.15
N LYS A 9 64.61 15.85 -35.96
CA LYS A 9 63.37 16.56 -35.56
C LYS A 9 63.05 16.41 -34.07
N LEU A 10 63.76 15.52 -33.36
CA LEU A 10 63.61 15.25 -31.93
C LEU A 10 64.60 16.05 -31.05
N GLY A 11 65.33 17.01 -31.64
CA GLY A 11 66.24 17.90 -30.92
C GLY A 11 65.53 18.99 -30.09
N PRO A 12 64.56 19.73 -30.65
CA PRO A 12 63.96 20.89 -29.96
C PRO A 12 62.95 20.52 -28.86
N CYS A 13 62.25 19.38 -28.98
CA CYS A 13 61.23 18.99 -27.99
C CYS A 13 61.83 18.47 -26.68
N ILE A 14 62.97 17.78 -26.72
CA ILE A 14 63.62 17.22 -25.52
C ILE A 14 64.33 18.33 -24.72
N THR A 15 64.87 19.34 -25.41
CA THR A 15 65.48 20.51 -24.75
C THR A 15 64.43 21.41 -24.09
N CYS A 16 63.23 21.56 -24.66
CA CYS A 16 62.12 22.28 -24.01
C CYS A 16 61.55 21.55 -22.79
N LEU A 17 61.46 20.22 -22.81
CA LEU A 17 60.94 19.43 -21.68
C LEU A 17 61.88 19.48 -20.46
N LEU A 18 63.19 19.46 -20.69
CA LEU A 18 64.21 19.58 -19.64
C LEU A 18 64.29 20.99 -19.03
N LEU A 19 63.95 22.04 -19.81
CA LEU A 19 63.93 23.43 -19.34
C LEU A 19 62.75 23.71 -18.39
N ILE A 20 61.61 23.04 -18.60
CA ILE A 20 60.42 23.17 -17.73
C ILE A 20 60.64 22.48 -16.38
N ILE A 21 61.34 21.33 -16.36
CA ILE A 21 61.68 20.62 -15.11
C ILE A 21 62.73 21.40 -14.29
N ALA A 22 63.64 22.10 -14.96
CA ALA A 22 64.61 22.98 -14.31
C ALA A 22 63.97 24.25 -13.68
N LEU A 23 62.90 24.77 -14.28
CA LEU A 23 62.17 25.94 -13.76
C LEU A 23 61.29 25.61 -12.52
N LEU A 24 60.88 24.34 -12.34
CA LEU A 24 60.11 23.91 -11.16
C LEU A 24 60.99 23.57 -9.94
N SER A 25 62.30 23.43 -10.13
CA SER A 25 63.25 23.12 -9.04
C SER A 25 63.90 24.36 -8.42
N GLY A 26 63.50 25.56 -8.84
CA GLY A 26 64.01 26.85 -8.37
C GLY A 26 62.97 27.64 -7.59
N CYS A 27 62.49 27.12 -6.47
CA CYS A 27 61.79 27.95 -5.47
C CYS A 27 62.07 27.41 -4.06
N GLY A 28 63.13 27.95 -3.47
CA GLY A 28 63.55 27.84 -2.07
C GLY A 28 64.81 28.68 -1.97
N THR A 29 64.96 29.71 -1.15
CA THR A 29 64.31 30.19 0.09
C THR A 29 64.25 31.74 0.02
N ASP A 30 63.55 32.57 0.79
CA ASP A 30 62.93 32.57 2.12
C ASP A 30 61.81 33.63 2.10
N GLN A 31 60.59 33.32 2.56
CA GLN A 31 59.87 34.19 3.50
C GLN A 31 58.68 33.45 4.13
N GLN A 32 58.79 33.28 5.45
CA GLN A 32 57.70 33.12 6.41
C GLN A 32 56.85 31.84 6.33
N GLY A 33 57.24 30.89 7.19
CA GLY A 33 56.39 29.80 7.62
C GLY A 33 55.10 30.32 8.27
N GLY A 34 54.00 29.72 7.80
CA GLY A 34 52.71 29.66 8.45
C GLY A 34 51.96 28.56 7.73
N THR A 35 51.89 27.37 8.33
CA THR A 35 50.89 26.37 7.95
C THR A 35 49.54 27.06 7.91
N MET A 36 48.98 27.31 6.71
CA MET A 36 47.58 27.68 6.60
C MET A 36 46.81 26.60 7.34
N ASP A 37 46.17 26.96 8.44
CA ASP A 37 45.40 26.05 9.26
C ASP A 37 44.33 25.43 8.35
N TYR A 38 44.26 24.10 8.29
CA TYR A 38 43.25 23.38 7.49
C TYR A 38 41.83 23.88 7.82
N LYS A 39 41.63 24.40 9.04
CA LYS A 39 40.39 25.05 9.46
C LYS A 39 40.10 26.36 8.72
N GLU A 40 41.12 27.15 8.42
CA GLU A 40 41.00 28.45 7.75
C GLU A 40 40.79 28.27 6.24
N VAL A 41 41.46 27.29 5.63
CA VAL A 41 41.17 26.89 4.23
C VAL A 41 39.77 26.29 4.13
N LYS A 42 39.35 25.46 5.11
CA LYS A 42 38.00 24.90 5.14
C LYS A 42 36.93 25.97 5.35
N SER A 43 37.15 26.93 6.24
CA SER A 43 36.18 28.03 6.42
C SER A 43 36.10 28.90 5.18
N MET A 44 37.23 29.17 4.52
CA MET A 44 37.25 29.92 3.26
C MET A 44 36.50 29.18 2.14
N VAL A 45 36.68 27.86 1.98
CA VAL A 45 35.94 27.07 1.00
C VAL A 45 34.44 27.01 1.34
N VAL A 46 34.08 26.89 2.62
CA VAL A 46 32.68 26.93 3.07
C VAL A 46 32.05 28.30 2.83
N ASP A 47 32.81 29.39 2.98
CA ASP A 47 32.33 30.74 2.71
C ASP A 47 32.19 31.01 1.20
N ILE A 48 33.06 30.44 0.36
CA ILE A 48 32.89 30.45 -1.11
C ILE A 48 31.61 29.71 -1.51
N LEU A 49 31.34 28.53 -0.92
CA LEU A 49 30.11 27.77 -1.19
C LEU A 49 28.84 28.49 -0.69
N LYS A 50 28.95 29.30 0.37
CA LYS A 50 27.83 30.10 0.91
C LYS A 50 27.60 31.42 0.17
N THR A 51 28.60 31.89 -0.57
CA THR A 51 28.52 33.14 -1.34
C THR A 51 27.53 32.96 -2.50
N GLU A 52 26.87 34.05 -2.90
CA GLU A 52 25.87 34.04 -3.98
C GLU A 52 26.43 33.50 -5.31
N GLU A 53 27.73 33.67 -5.57
CA GLU A 53 28.41 33.06 -6.71
C GLU A 53 28.52 31.53 -6.59
N GLY A 54 28.78 30.98 -5.40
CA GLY A 54 28.81 29.54 -5.14
C GLY A 54 27.43 28.90 -5.29
N LYS A 55 26.38 29.57 -4.78
CA LYS A 55 25.00 29.15 -4.99
C LYS A 55 24.59 29.20 -6.46
N LYS A 56 24.98 30.27 -7.17
CA LYS A 56 24.69 30.43 -8.60
C LYS A 56 25.42 29.39 -9.44
N ALA A 57 26.66 29.05 -9.12
CA ALA A 57 27.40 27.98 -9.78
C ALA A 57 26.74 26.60 -9.57
N ILE A 58 26.27 26.29 -8.36
CA ILE A 58 25.49 25.07 -8.09
C ILE A 58 24.19 25.06 -8.90
N GLN A 59 23.50 26.21 -8.98
CA GLN A 59 22.25 26.35 -9.69
C GLN A 59 22.41 26.26 -11.22
N GLU A 60 23.51 26.78 -11.78
CA GLU A 60 23.88 26.64 -13.19
C GLU A 60 24.22 25.18 -13.52
N VAL A 61 24.95 24.47 -12.65
CA VAL A 61 25.21 23.03 -12.81
C VAL A 61 23.91 22.23 -12.72
N GLN A 62 23.01 22.57 -11.79
CA GLN A 62 21.72 21.91 -11.64
C GLN A 62 20.80 22.16 -12.86
N GLN A 63 20.83 23.35 -13.45
CA GLN A 63 20.12 23.67 -14.70
C GLN A 63 20.71 22.94 -15.92
N GLU A 64 22.04 22.76 -15.97
CA GLU A 64 22.69 21.95 -17.00
C GLU A 64 22.37 20.44 -16.85
N GLU A 65 22.16 19.96 -15.63
CA GLU A 65 21.68 18.59 -15.37
C GLU A 65 20.20 18.41 -15.72
N GLU A 66 19.34 19.40 -15.46
CA GLU A 66 17.93 19.38 -15.85
C GLU A 66 17.75 19.35 -17.38
N GLN A 67 18.60 20.03 -18.15
CA GLN A 67 18.57 19.97 -19.63
C GLN A 67 19.10 18.65 -20.21
N LYS A 68 19.95 17.92 -19.49
CA LYS A 68 20.44 16.58 -19.88
C LYS A 68 19.56 15.44 -19.41
N ASN A 69 18.43 15.74 -18.78
CA ASN A 69 17.43 14.78 -18.33
C ASN A 69 16.55 14.27 -19.48
N THR A 70 17.16 14.00 -20.64
CA THR A 70 16.58 13.06 -21.61
C THR A 70 16.73 11.68 -20.98
N GLN A 71 15.64 11.22 -20.38
CA GLN A 71 15.46 10.05 -19.50
C GLN A 71 16.15 8.74 -19.93
N GLY A 72 16.62 8.61 -21.18
CA GLY A 72 17.40 7.46 -21.66
C GLY A 72 18.93 7.60 -21.57
N GLN A 73 19.47 8.80 -21.37
CA GLN A 73 20.92 9.02 -21.23
C GLN A 73 21.39 9.04 -19.78
N SER A 74 20.53 9.40 -18.83
CA SER A 74 20.84 9.35 -17.38
C SER A 74 21.00 7.91 -16.92
N GLU A 75 20.10 7.00 -17.27
CA GLU A 75 20.22 5.56 -16.95
C GLU A 75 21.47 4.93 -17.57
N MET A 76 21.79 5.29 -18.83
CA MET A 76 22.97 4.76 -19.51
C MET A 76 24.28 5.31 -18.91
N LYS A 77 24.30 6.59 -18.52
CA LYS A 77 25.45 7.23 -17.86
C LYS A 77 25.63 6.75 -16.43
N ILE A 78 24.55 6.53 -15.68
CA ILE A 78 24.55 5.91 -14.34
C ILE A 78 25.05 4.47 -14.47
N MET A 79 24.55 3.70 -15.45
CA MET A 79 25.01 2.34 -15.70
C MET A 79 26.48 2.28 -16.16
N GLN A 80 26.98 3.30 -16.86
CA GLN A 80 28.37 3.39 -17.26
C GLN A 80 29.28 3.81 -16.09
N MET A 81 28.82 4.70 -15.22
CA MET A 81 29.51 5.07 -13.97
C MET A 81 29.53 3.92 -12.95
N LEU A 82 28.45 3.15 -12.86
CA LEU A 82 28.33 1.96 -12.01
C LEU A 82 29.25 0.80 -12.44
N LYS A 83 29.77 0.83 -13.69
CA LYS A 83 30.73 -0.14 -14.22
C LYS A 83 32.20 0.26 -14.00
N SER A 84 32.46 1.49 -13.56
CA SER A 84 33.79 1.92 -13.12
C SER A 84 34.14 1.28 -11.77
N GLU A 85 35.42 1.26 -11.38
CA GLU A 85 35.86 0.72 -10.07
C GLU A 85 35.12 1.39 -8.89
N ASP A 86 34.86 2.70 -8.98
CA ASP A 86 34.08 3.45 -7.99
C ASP A 86 32.60 3.04 -7.98
N GLY A 87 32.05 2.67 -9.14
CA GLY A 87 30.69 2.17 -9.30
C GLY A 87 30.47 0.80 -8.64
N GLN A 88 31.49 -0.06 -8.67
CA GLN A 88 31.44 -1.34 -7.98
C GLN A 88 31.50 -1.16 -6.45
N GLN A 89 32.29 -0.21 -5.96
CA GLN A 89 32.33 0.13 -4.53
C GLN A 89 30.97 0.67 -4.05
N ILE A 90 30.32 1.53 -4.84
CA ILE A 90 28.96 2.02 -4.54
C ILE A 90 27.95 0.87 -4.51
N GLN A 91 27.99 -0.06 -5.47
CA GLN A 91 27.10 -1.24 -5.46
C GLN A 91 27.31 -2.13 -4.24
N MET A 92 28.57 -2.34 -3.82
CA MET A 92 28.89 -3.12 -2.62
C MET A 92 28.36 -2.43 -1.37
N ALA A 93 28.56 -1.12 -1.22
CA ALA A 93 28.03 -0.36 -0.09
C ALA A 93 26.51 -0.37 -0.04
N VAL A 94 25.83 -0.20 -1.19
CA VAL A 94 24.36 -0.30 -1.26
C VAL A 94 23.89 -1.71 -0.91
N LYS A 95 24.58 -2.75 -1.39
CA LYS A 95 24.25 -4.14 -1.04
C LYS A 95 24.44 -4.38 0.45
N GLU A 96 25.52 -3.90 1.04
CA GLU A 96 25.81 -4.03 2.48
C GLU A 96 24.71 -3.34 3.32
N VAL A 97 24.33 -2.10 2.95
CA VAL A 97 23.24 -1.38 3.62
C VAL A 97 21.90 -2.08 3.46
N LEU A 98 21.55 -2.56 2.26
CA LEU A 98 20.27 -3.22 2.00
C LEU A 98 20.18 -4.64 2.61
N THR A 99 21.31 -5.29 2.85
CA THR A 99 21.38 -6.63 3.44
C THR A 99 21.70 -6.62 4.93
N ASP A 100 21.97 -5.44 5.52
CA ASP A 100 22.15 -5.30 6.95
C ASP A 100 20.85 -5.67 7.70
N PRO A 101 20.92 -6.52 8.74
CA PRO A 101 19.76 -6.92 9.53
C PRO A 101 19.05 -5.75 10.25
N SER A 102 19.67 -4.57 10.32
CA SER A 102 19.13 -3.34 10.90
C SER A 102 18.34 -2.50 9.90
N TYR A 103 18.54 -2.71 8.58
CA TYR A 103 17.87 -1.94 7.53
C TYR A 103 16.34 -2.05 7.53
N PRO A 104 15.71 -3.22 7.83
CA PRO A 104 14.26 -3.31 7.92
C PRO A 104 13.64 -2.31 8.90
N LYS A 105 14.31 -1.99 10.02
CA LYS A 105 13.84 -1.00 11.00
C LYS A 105 13.91 0.42 10.46
N VAL A 106 14.96 0.73 9.70
CA VAL A 106 15.12 2.03 9.05
C VAL A 106 14.06 2.19 7.95
N LEU A 107 13.82 1.14 7.17
CA LEU A 107 12.78 1.14 6.15
C LEU A 107 11.38 1.29 6.76
N GLU A 108 11.10 0.62 7.88
CA GLU A 108 9.84 0.78 8.63
C GLU A 108 9.65 2.23 9.08
N GLN A 109 10.68 2.86 9.66
CA GLN A 109 10.64 4.28 10.04
C GLN A 109 10.41 5.18 8.82
N MET A 110 11.04 4.91 7.68
CA MET A 110 10.81 5.67 6.45
C MET A 110 9.38 5.49 5.91
N MET A 111 8.80 4.28 5.99
CA MET A 111 7.43 4.02 5.57
C MET A 111 6.37 4.70 6.45
N THR A 112 6.71 5.06 7.69
CA THR A 112 5.82 5.87 8.53
C THR A 112 5.81 7.36 8.18
N ASP A 113 6.79 7.85 7.42
CA ASP A 113 6.79 9.25 6.97
C ASP A 113 5.72 9.45 5.87
N PRO A 114 4.72 10.34 6.07
CA PRO A 114 3.65 10.58 5.10
C PRO A 114 4.14 11.09 3.74
N LYS A 115 5.29 11.77 3.66
CA LYS A 115 5.85 12.21 2.36
C LYS A 115 6.36 11.03 1.56
N PHE A 116 7.17 10.19 2.20
CA PHE A 116 7.69 8.97 1.58
C PHE A 116 6.56 7.99 1.28
N ALA A 117 5.65 7.74 2.23
CA ALA A 117 4.51 6.86 2.04
C ALA A 117 3.60 7.34 0.90
N GLY A 118 3.39 8.66 0.76
CA GLY A 118 2.59 9.23 -0.31
C GLY A 118 3.21 9.06 -1.69
N GLU A 119 4.51 9.29 -1.83
CA GLU A 119 5.23 9.06 -3.10
C GLU A 119 5.36 7.58 -3.44
N PHE A 120 5.65 6.74 -2.44
CA PHE A 120 5.69 5.29 -2.58
C PHE A 120 4.34 4.72 -2.99
N ALA A 121 3.26 5.14 -2.33
CA ALA A 121 1.90 4.71 -2.67
C ALA A 121 1.54 5.11 -4.11
N LYS A 122 1.91 6.31 -4.57
CA LYS A 122 1.71 6.74 -5.97
C LYS A 122 2.52 5.90 -6.95
N ALA A 123 3.78 5.60 -6.63
CA ALA A 123 4.65 4.82 -7.49
C ALA A 123 4.17 3.36 -7.64
N VAL A 124 3.60 2.78 -6.58
CA VAL A 124 3.14 1.38 -6.57
C VAL A 124 1.65 1.25 -6.86
N GLN A 125 0.90 2.37 -6.98
CA GLN A 125 -0.56 2.36 -7.09
C GLN A 125 -1.08 1.47 -8.21
N LYS A 126 -0.48 1.56 -9.40
CA LYS A 126 -0.94 0.86 -10.60
C LYS A 126 -0.70 -0.65 -10.50
N GLU A 127 0.45 -1.04 -10.00
CA GLU A 127 0.86 -2.41 -9.76
C GLU A 127 0.04 -3.02 -8.61
N ASN A 128 -0.25 -2.23 -7.57
CA ASN A 128 -1.12 -2.63 -6.47
C ASN A 128 -2.57 -2.82 -6.91
N GLU A 129 -3.10 -1.93 -7.75
CA GLU A 129 -4.44 -2.09 -8.35
C GLU A 129 -4.52 -3.36 -9.19
N LYS A 130 -3.49 -3.61 -10.01
CA LYS A 130 -3.40 -4.84 -10.81
C LYS A 130 -3.35 -6.07 -9.91
N LEU A 131 -2.50 -6.06 -8.88
CA LEU A 131 -2.38 -7.14 -7.91
C LEU A 131 -3.73 -7.41 -7.25
N HIS A 132 -4.43 -6.39 -6.75
CA HIS A 132 -5.75 -6.57 -6.14
C HIS A 132 -6.78 -7.13 -7.13
N LYS A 133 -6.79 -6.68 -8.38
CA LYS A 133 -7.69 -7.23 -9.42
C LYS A 133 -7.39 -8.69 -9.75
N ASP A 134 -6.13 -9.07 -9.74
CA ASP A 134 -5.71 -10.43 -10.01
C ASP A 134 -5.97 -11.34 -8.80
N LEU A 135 -5.74 -10.85 -7.57
CA LEU A 135 -6.11 -11.53 -6.33
C LEU A 135 -7.63 -11.76 -6.24
N MET A 136 -8.47 -10.82 -6.68
CA MET A 136 -9.93 -11.05 -6.71
C MET A 136 -10.36 -12.22 -7.61
N LYS A 137 -9.52 -12.65 -8.56
CA LYS A 137 -9.79 -13.81 -9.42
C LYS A 137 -9.22 -15.11 -8.85
N ASP A 138 -8.41 -15.02 -7.81
CA ASP A 138 -7.79 -16.17 -7.16
C ASP A 138 -8.80 -16.89 -6.23
N PRO A 139 -8.91 -18.22 -6.29
CA PRO A 139 -9.86 -18.97 -5.48
C PRO A 139 -9.58 -18.92 -3.97
N GLU A 140 -8.30 -18.81 -3.55
CA GLU A 140 -7.96 -18.71 -2.12
C GLU A 140 -8.37 -17.36 -1.57
N TYR A 141 -8.10 -16.28 -2.33
CA TYR A 141 -8.51 -14.93 -1.94
C TYR A 141 -10.03 -14.76 -1.94
N GLN A 142 -10.74 -15.36 -2.89
CA GLN A 142 -12.21 -15.38 -2.88
C GLN A 142 -12.76 -16.10 -1.65
N THR A 143 -12.14 -17.21 -1.24
CA THR A 143 -12.55 -17.94 -0.03
C THR A 143 -12.39 -17.08 1.22
N MET A 144 -11.22 -16.44 1.38
CA MET A 144 -11.00 -15.50 2.48
C MET A 144 -11.99 -14.33 2.45
N LEU A 145 -12.31 -13.80 1.26
CA LEU A 145 -13.29 -12.72 1.13
C LEU A 145 -14.70 -13.17 1.52
N LEU A 146 -15.10 -14.40 1.17
CA LEU A 146 -16.38 -14.99 1.58
C LEU A 146 -16.44 -15.22 3.09
N GLU A 147 -15.33 -15.62 3.73
CA GLU A 147 -15.25 -15.72 5.18
C GLU A 147 -15.46 -14.36 5.85
N VAL A 148 -14.83 -13.30 5.32
CA VAL A 148 -15.04 -11.92 5.80
C VAL A 148 -16.50 -11.49 5.61
N MET A 149 -17.13 -11.83 4.47
CA MET A 149 -18.54 -11.56 4.22
C MET A 149 -19.51 -12.42 5.07
N ASN A 150 -19.05 -13.50 5.69
CA ASN A 150 -19.89 -14.34 6.55
C ASN A 150 -19.95 -13.87 8.02
N ASN A 151 -19.33 -12.74 8.34
CA ASN A 151 -19.39 -12.14 9.67
C ASN A 151 -20.82 -11.63 10.01
N GLN A 152 -21.08 -11.39 11.30
CA GLN A 152 -22.41 -10.96 11.75
C GLN A 152 -22.79 -9.57 11.23
N GLU A 153 -21.84 -8.65 11.15
CA GLU A 153 -22.05 -7.28 10.65
C GLU A 153 -22.51 -7.25 9.19
N TYR A 154 -21.93 -8.10 8.35
CA TYR A 154 -22.32 -8.22 6.95
C TYR A 154 -23.70 -8.86 6.80
N LYS A 155 -24.05 -9.83 7.65
CA LYS A 155 -25.41 -10.39 7.69
C LYS A 155 -26.44 -9.31 8.06
N ASP A 156 -26.15 -8.48 9.04
CA ASP A 156 -27.04 -7.39 9.46
C ASP A 156 -27.20 -6.34 8.34
N LEU A 157 -26.10 -5.95 7.69
CA LEU A 157 -26.12 -5.10 6.49
C LEU A 157 -26.97 -5.71 5.37
N MET A 158 -26.81 -7.01 5.13
CA MET A 158 -27.56 -7.73 4.10
C MET A 158 -29.06 -7.79 4.45
N LEU A 159 -29.41 -8.03 5.72
CA LEU A 159 -30.79 -7.99 6.20
C LEU A 159 -31.43 -6.61 6.03
N ASP A 160 -30.67 -5.53 6.22
CA ASP A 160 -31.17 -4.17 5.99
C ASP A 160 -31.43 -3.90 4.50
N VAL A 161 -30.57 -4.42 3.61
CA VAL A 161 -30.80 -4.38 2.16
C VAL A 161 -32.07 -5.18 1.78
N LEU A 162 -32.27 -6.36 2.36
CA LEU A 162 -33.48 -7.17 2.12
C LEU A 162 -34.76 -6.50 2.65
N LYS A 163 -34.66 -5.75 3.75
CA LYS A 163 -35.77 -4.93 4.27
C LYS A 163 -35.96 -3.63 3.48
N GLY A 164 -35.05 -3.31 2.55
CA GLY A 164 -35.13 -2.16 1.67
C GLY A 164 -36.42 -2.11 0.85
N LYS A 165 -36.80 -0.91 0.41
CA LYS A 165 -38.04 -0.69 -0.35
C LYS A 165 -37.97 -1.39 -1.72
N GLU A 166 -36.80 -1.33 -2.35
CA GLU A 166 -36.51 -1.89 -3.67
C GLU A 166 -36.65 -3.41 -3.64
N TYR A 167 -36.08 -4.05 -2.62
CA TYR A 167 -36.20 -5.51 -2.45
C TYR A 167 -37.62 -5.93 -2.10
N ARG A 168 -38.35 -5.15 -1.28
CA ARG A 168 -39.78 -5.40 -1.02
C ARG A 168 -40.65 -5.30 -2.28
N GLN A 169 -40.39 -4.35 -3.17
CA GLN A 169 -41.10 -4.25 -4.45
C GLN A 169 -40.85 -5.48 -5.32
N GLN A 170 -39.59 -5.90 -5.47
CA GLN A 170 -39.23 -7.12 -6.19
C GLN A 170 -39.88 -8.35 -5.55
N THR A 171 -39.86 -8.44 -4.22
CA THR A 171 -40.51 -9.54 -3.47
C THR A 171 -42.01 -9.58 -3.73
N MET A 172 -42.69 -8.43 -3.77
CA MET A 172 -44.11 -8.35 -4.10
C MET A 172 -44.40 -8.80 -5.54
N THR A 173 -43.55 -8.44 -6.50
CA THR A 173 -43.67 -8.92 -7.88
C THR A 173 -43.46 -10.43 -7.98
N VAL A 174 -42.42 -10.97 -7.36
CA VAL A 174 -42.18 -12.43 -7.30
C VAL A 174 -43.35 -13.15 -6.64
N MET A 175 -43.96 -12.56 -5.60
CA MET A 175 -45.11 -13.16 -4.92
C MET A 175 -46.39 -13.10 -5.78
N GLN A 176 -46.58 -12.04 -6.57
CA GLN A 176 -47.65 -11.96 -7.56
C GLN A 176 -47.48 -13.02 -8.66
N GLU A 177 -46.27 -13.15 -9.21
CA GLU A 177 -45.94 -14.18 -10.21
C GLU A 177 -46.12 -15.60 -9.66
N ALA A 178 -45.72 -15.83 -8.40
CA ALA A 178 -45.93 -17.11 -7.72
C ALA A 178 -47.42 -17.44 -7.57
N LEU A 179 -48.27 -16.46 -7.26
CA LEU A 179 -49.73 -16.62 -7.21
C LEU A 179 -50.36 -16.84 -8.58
N GLU A 180 -49.69 -16.46 -9.67
CA GLU A 180 -50.11 -16.74 -11.03
C GLU A 180 -49.72 -18.15 -11.50
N ASN A 181 -48.74 -18.77 -10.84
CA ASN A 181 -48.30 -20.11 -11.17
C ASN A 181 -49.44 -21.14 -10.96
N PRO A 182 -49.82 -21.91 -12.00
CA PRO A 182 -50.88 -22.91 -11.90
C PRO A 182 -50.69 -23.92 -10.78
N LEU A 183 -49.46 -24.34 -10.47
CA LEU A 183 -49.19 -25.28 -9.38
C LEU A 183 -49.53 -24.68 -8.02
N PHE A 184 -49.11 -23.43 -7.79
CA PHE A 184 -49.41 -22.73 -6.55
C PHE A 184 -50.91 -22.46 -6.40
N ARG A 185 -51.60 -22.11 -7.50
CA ARG A 185 -53.06 -21.93 -7.50
C ARG A 185 -53.80 -23.20 -7.14
N LEU A 186 -53.35 -24.36 -7.63
CA LEU A 186 -53.96 -25.66 -7.32
C LEU A 186 -53.80 -26.00 -5.83
N GLU A 187 -52.60 -25.83 -5.28
CA GLU A 187 -52.36 -26.02 -3.84
C GLU A 187 -53.20 -25.06 -2.98
N LEU A 188 -53.32 -23.80 -3.42
CA LEU A 188 -54.10 -22.79 -2.71
C LEU A 188 -55.60 -23.10 -2.77
N MET A 189 -56.10 -23.62 -3.89
CA MET A 189 -57.48 -24.12 -4.01
C MET A 189 -57.72 -25.38 -3.17
N GLU A 190 -56.76 -26.30 -3.10
CA GLU A 190 -56.85 -27.49 -2.26
C GLU A 190 -56.86 -27.13 -0.77
N LEU A 191 -56.01 -26.18 -0.36
CA LEU A 191 -56.03 -25.62 0.98
C LEU A 191 -57.37 -24.95 1.31
N MET A 192 -57.91 -24.14 0.39
CA MET A 192 -59.23 -23.52 0.57
C MET A 192 -60.34 -24.55 0.71
N LYS A 193 -60.31 -25.64 -0.08
CA LYS A 193 -61.28 -26.74 0.06
C LYS A 193 -61.15 -27.41 1.42
N LYS A 194 -59.93 -27.68 1.88
CA LYS A 194 -59.68 -28.31 3.18
C LYS A 194 -60.16 -27.44 4.35
N VAL A 195 -59.87 -26.13 4.32
CA VAL A 195 -60.36 -25.17 5.32
C VAL A 195 -61.89 -25.10 5.29
N MET A 196 -62.51 -25.10 4.10
CA MET A 196 -63.96 -25.11 3.97
C MET A 196 -64.57 -26.42 4.49
N GLU A 197 -63.95 -27.57 4.28
CA GLU A 197 -64.36 -28.86 4.85
C GLU A 197 -64.18 -28.92 6.38
N GLU A 198 -63.18 -28.23 6.93
CA GLU A 198 -62.95 -28.13 8.37
C GLU A 198 -63.95 -27.17 9.05
N GLU A 199 -64.27 -26.04 8.42
CA GLU A 199 -65.27 -25.07 8.92
C GLU A 199 -66.72 -25.49 8.63
N SER A 200 -66.98 -26.27 7.57
CA SER A 200 -68.32 -26.82 7.27
C SER A 200 -68.65 -28.08 8.08
N LYS A 201 -67.66 -28.71 8.71
CA LYS A 201 -67.92 -29.64 9.81
C LYS A 201 -68.39 -28.79 10.99
N PRO A 202 -69.63 -28.96 11.49
CA PRO A 202 -70.07 -28.21 12.66
C PRO A 202 -69.07 -28.50 13.78
N LYS A 203 -68.47 -27.43 14.33
CA LYS A 203 -67.90 -27.48 15.67
C LYS A 203 -69.01 -28.04 16.54
N LYS A 204 -68.90 -29.32 16.92
CA LYS A 204 -69.77 -29.91 17.92
C LYS A 204 -69.66 -29.00 19.12
N GLU A 205 -70.71 -28.21 19.33
CA GLU A 205 -71.01 -27.60 20.61
C GLU A 205 -70.96 -28.72 21.63
N GLN A 206 -69.88 -28.75 22.40
CA GLN A 206 -69.86 -29.44 23.67
C GLN A 206 -70.55 -28.50 24.65
N SER A 207 -71.88 -28.56 24.67
CA SER A 207 -72.69 -28.00 25.74
C SER A 207 -73.78 -29.00 26.12
N GLY A 208 -73.70 -29.50 27.36
CA GLY A 208 -74.90 -29.84 28.12
C GLY A 208 -74.95 -31.21 28.79
N GLY A 209 -74.58 -31.25 30.08
CA GLY A 209 -75.10 -32.15 31.12
C GLY A 209 -74.41 -33.53 31.23
N GLY A 210 -73.99 -34.02 32.39
CA GLY A 210 -74.22 -33.62 33.77
C GLY A 210 -74.14 -34.88 34.65
N GLU A 211 -73.52 -34.73 35.82
CA GLU A 211 -73.69 -35.54 37.04
C GLU A 211 -72.62 -36.57 37.46
N SER A 212 -72.11 -36.29 38.68
CA SER A 212 -71.60 -37.16 39.75
C SER A 212 -70.30 -37.94 39.59
N GLY A 213 -69.35 -37.63 40.49
CA GLY A 213 -68.34 -38.62 40.88
C GLY A 213 -67.09 -38.13 41.61
N GLY A 214 -67.24 -37.44 42.75
CA GLY A 214 -66.39 -37.63 43.93
C GLY A 214 -64.87 -37.36 43.89
N GLY A 215 -64.47 -36.33 44.65
CA GLY A 215 -63.54 -36.55 45.77
C GLY A 215 -62.05 -36.24 45.57
N GLY A 216 -61.58 -35.23 46.32
CA GLY A 216 -60.45 -35.44 47.22
C GLY A 216 -59.15 -34.67 46.95
N GLY A 217 -58.81 -33.78 47.88
CA GLY A 217 -57.45 -33.34 48.23
C GLY A 217 -56.90 -32.24 47.31
N GLY A 218 -56.66 -31.02 47.77
CA GLY A 218 -55.87 -30.67 48.95
C GLY A 218 -54.56 -30.07 48.45
N GLU A 219 -54.43 -28.73 48.54
CA GLU A 219 -53.32 -28.09 49.27
C GLU A 219 -52.15 -27.75 48.30
N SER A 220 -51.37 -26.68 48.36
CA SER A 220 -51.35 -25.36 49.00
C SER A 220 -50.07 -24.67 48.48
N GLY A 221 -49.97 -23.35 48.69
CA GLY A 221 -48.71 -22.58 48.60
C GLY A 221 -48.48 -21.98 47.21
N GLY A 222 -48.59 -20.67 46.99
CA GLY A 222 -48.01 -19.57 47.79
C GLY A 222 -46.51 -19.49 47.44
N GLY A 223 -45.90 -18.39 47.05
CA GLY A 223 -46.25 -16.98 46.97
C GLY A 223 -44.93 -16.19 46.81
N GLY A 224 -45.02 -14.90 46.48
CA GLY A 224 -43.93 -13.91 46.57
C GLY A 224 -42.91 -13.96 45.42
N GLY A 225 -42.50 -12.87 44.79
CA GLY A 225 -42.40 -11.50 45.28
C GLY A 225 -40.93 -11.09 45.17
N GLY A 226 -40.62 -9.97 44.50
CA GLY A 226 -39.27 -9.41 44.48
C GLY A 226 -39.01 -8.51 43.28
N GLY A 227 -39.28 -7.22 43.44
CA GLY A 227 -38.77 -6.18 42.54
C GLY A 227 -37.40 -5.68 42.97
N ALA A 228 -36.67 -5.10 42.02
CA ALA A 228 -35.66 -4.04 42.14
C ALA A 228 -35.16 -3.79 40.68
N GLY A 229 -35.08 -2.59 40.11
CA GLY A 229 -34.90 -1.28 40.72
C GLY A 229 -33.42 -0.87 40.63
N GLY A 230 -33.08 -0.12 39.58
CA GLY A 230 -31.99 0.87 39.56
C GLY A 230 -30.54 0.38 39.55
N SER A 231 -29.87 0.57 38.42
CA SER A 231 -28.80 1.58 38.26
C SER A 231 -28.42 1.74 36.79
#